data_AF-A0A920WQX5-F1
#
_entry.id   AF-A0A920WQX5-F1
#
_cell.length_a   1.000
_cell.length_b   1.000
_cell.length_c   1.000
_cell.angle_alpha   90.00
_cell.angle_beta   90.00
_cell.angle_gamma   90.00
#
_symmetry.space_group_name_H-M   'P 1'
#
loop_
_entity.id
_entity.type
_entity.pdbx_description
1 polymer ?
#
loop_
_entity_poly.entity_id
_entity_poly.type
_entity_poly.pdbx_seq_one_letter_code
_entity_poly.pdbx_strand_id
1 'polypeptide(L)' 'MRNSFGEGTSPALHGDTVVLLWDHEGDSALYALDKKTGKLKWKKDRNEAPGWCTPVVTIHEASRR' A
#
# COMPACT_ATOMS: atom_id res chain seq x y z
N MET A 1 6.88 -16.30 -9.87
CA MET A 1 5.79 -16.05 -10.84
C MET A 1 5.86 -17.04 -11.99
N ARG A 2 5.01 -18.06 -11.99
CA ARG A 2 4.85 -19.00 -13.11
C ARG A 2 3.66 -18.50 -13.94
N ASN A 3 3.91 -18.00 -15.15
CA ASN A 3 2.93 -17.53 -16.16
C ASN A 3 2.22 -16.17 -15.92
N SER A 4 2.88 -15.14 -15.38
CA SER A 4 2.15 -14.02 -14.75
C SER A 4 2.06 -12.72 -15.58
N PHE A 5 0.86 -12.14 -15.67
CA PHE A 5 0.50 -10.86 -16.29
C PHE A 5 1.12 -9.60 -15.62
N GLY A 6 2.15 -9.76 -14.80
CA GLY A 6 2.66 -8.71 -13.89
C GLY A 6 1.79 -8.54 -12.65
N GLU A 7 2.36 -7.98 -11.58
CA GLU A 7 1.59 -7.59 -10.39
C GLU A 7 0.96 -6.21 -10.63
N GLY A 8 -0.34 -6.11 -10.34
CA GLY A 8 -1.11 -4.87 -10.43
C GLY A 8 -1.80 -4.57 -9.11
N THR A 9 -1.79 -3.30 -8.71
CA THR A 9 -2.49 -2.83 -7.52
C THR A 9 -3.23 -1.54 -7.83
N SER A 10 -4.38 -1.33 -7.19
CA SER A 10 -5.12 -0.09 -7.27
C SER A 10 -4.55 0.91 -6.25
N PRO A 11 -3.91 2.01 -6.66
CA PRO A 11 -3.43 3.02 -5.73
C PRO A 11 -4.57 3.80 -5.08
N ALA A 12 -4.40 4.19 -3.82
CA ALA A 12 -5.22 5.23 -3.19
C ALA A 12 -4.43 6.53 -3.08
N LEU A 13 -5.04 7.66 -3.44
CA LEU A 13 -4.42 8.99 -3.35
C LEU A 13 -5.13 9.83 -2.29
N HIS A 14 -4.36 10.39 -1.35
CA HIS A 14 -4.86 11.36 -0.38
C HIS A 14 -3.83 12.47 -0.15
N GLY A 15 -4.22 13.72 -0.43
CA GLY A 15 -3.32 14.88 -0.35
C GLY A 15 -2.11 14.73 -1.27
N ASP A 16 -0.92 14.71 -0.68
CA ASP A 16 0.37 14.48 -1.36
C ASP A 16 0.90 13.04 -1.20
N THR A 17 0.05 12.10 -0.80
CA THR A 17 0.45 10.71 -0.51
C THR A 17 -0.29 9.72 -1.40
N VAL A 18 0.44 8.87 -2.10
CA VAL A 18 -0.07 7.69 -2.79
C VAL A 18 0.18 6.47 -1.90
N VAL A 19 -0.86 5.69 -1.62
CA VAL A 19 -0.78 4.43 -0.87
C VAL A 19 -0.94 3.27 -1.85
N LEU A 20 0.00 2.32 -1.78
CA LEU A 20 0.03 1.11 -2.60
C LEU A 20 0.02 -0.12 -1.70
N LEU A 21 -0.84 -1.08 -2.04
CA LEU A 21 -0.76 -2.44 -1.54
C LEU A 21 0.10 -3.26 -2.48
N TRP A 22 1.20 -3.81 -1.98
CA TRP A 22 2.10 -4.68 -2.73
C TRP A 22 2.14 -6.03 -2.05
N ASP A 23 1.11 -6.84 -2.31
CA ASP A 23 1.03 -8.22 -1.84
C ASP A 23 1.47 -9.17 -2.97
N HIS A 24 2.29 -10.15 -2.63
CA HIS A 24 2.71 -11.22 -3.53
C HIS A 24 3.09 -12.45 -2.72
N GLU A 25 3.43 -13.57 -3.37
CA GLU A 25 3.85 -14.84 -2.71
C GLU A 25 5.14 -14.73 -1.85
N GLY A 26 5.67 -13.52 -1.65
CA GLY A 26 6.83 -13.20 -0.81
C GLY A 26 6.53 -12.03 0.14
N ASP A 27 7.47 -11.09 0.24
CA ASP A 27 7.38 -9.98 1.20
C ASP A 27 6.28 -8.98 0.85
N SER A 28 5.16 -9.08 1.55
CA SER A 28 4.00 -8.22 1.35
C SER A 28 4.11 -6.93 2.17
N ALA A 29 3.72 -5.78 1.59
CA ALA A 29 3.79 -4.50 2.28
C ALA A 29 2.81 -3.44 1.76
N LEU A 30 2.47 -2.51 2.64
CA LEU A 30 1.90 -1.21 2.27
C LEU A 30 3.03 -0.19 2.10
N TYR A 31 2.98 0.56 1.01
CA TYR A 31 3.88 1.68 0.74
C TYR A 31 3.09 2.98 0.72
N ALA A 32 3.63 4.02 1.34
CA ALA A 32 3.19 5.39 1.11
C ALA A 32 4.30 6.20 0.45
N LEU A 33 3.98 6.77 -0.70
CA LEU A 33 4.91 7.53 -1.52
C LEU A 33 4.45 8.99 -1.62
N ASP A 34 5.40 9.91 -1.72
CA ASP A 34 5.12 11.28 -2.13
C ASP A 34 4.63 11.30 -3.59
N LYS A 35 3.48 11.92 -3.84
CA LYS A 35 2.82 11.84 -5.17
C LYS A 35 3.62 12.50 -6.29
N LYS A 36 4.50 13.46 -5.98
CA LYS A 36 5.23 14.25 -6.97
C LYS A 36 6.58 13.63 -7.30
N THR A 37 7.23 13.07 -6.28
CA THR A 37 8.62 12.60 -6.36
C THR A 37 8.73 11.07 -6.36
N GLY A 38 7.68 10.36 -5.95
CA GLY A 38 7.72 8.91 -5.74
C GLY A 38 8.55 8.49 -4.53
N LYS A 39 9.07 9.43 -3.74
CA LYS A 39 9.90 9.11 -2.56
C LYS A 39 9.09 8.39 -1.49
N LEU A 40 9.67 7.37 -0.89
CA LEU A 40 9.09 6.64 0.22
C LEU A 40 8.89 7.56 1.43
N LYS A 41 7.65 7.67 1.90
CA LYS A 41 7.29 8.35 3.15
C LYS A 41 7.27 7.37 4.30
N TRP A 42 6.66 6.20 4.11
CA TRP A 42 6.70 5.08 5.04
C TRP A 42 6.42 3.75 4.34
N LYS A 43 6.86 2.66 4.96
CA LYS A 43 6.54 1.28 4.60
C LYS A 43 5.98 0.57 5.83
N LYS A 44 4.96 -0.25 5.63
CA LYS A 44 4.45 -1.17 6.65
C LYS A 44 4.44 -2.58 6.10
N ASP A 45 5.25 -3.44 6.70
CA ASP A 45 5.26 -4.86 6.37
C ASP A 45 3.93 -5.51 6.75
N ARG A 46 3.48 -6.44 5.90
CA ARG A 46 2.26 -7.22 6.08
C ARG A 46 2.63 -8.67 6.29
N ASN A 47 2.11 -9.25 7.37
CA ASN A 47 2.21 -10.68 7.68
C ASN A 47 0.82 -11.32 7.61
N GLU A 48 0.13 -11.06 6.51
CA GLU A 48 -1.22 -11.57 6.21
C GLU A 48 -1.16 -12.39 4.91
N ALA A 49 -2.17 -13.22 4.67
CA ALA A 49 -2.30 -13.88 3.38
C ALA A 49 -2.39 -12.83 2.26
N PRO A 50 -1.74 -13.04 1.09
CA PRO A 50 -1.78 -12.08 -0.01
C PRO A 50 -3.22 -11.74 -0.39
N GLY A 51 -3.51 -10.44 -0.46
CA GLY A 51 -4.80 -9.91 -0.90
C GLY A 51 -4.63 -8.85 -1.97
N TRP A 52 -5.41 -8.94 -3.05
CA TRP A 52 -5.51 -7.88 -4.05
C TRP A 52 -6.75 -7.03 -3.75
N CYS A 53 -6.64 -6.14 -2.76
CA CYS A 53 -7.71 -5.21 -2.41
C CYS A 53 -7.28 -3.75 -2.63
N THR A 54 -8.24 -2.90 -2.98
CA THR A 54 -8.02 -1.46 -3.09
C THR A 54 -7.91 -0.85 -1.69
N PRO A 55 -6.82 -0.14 -1.36
CA PRO A 55 -6.71 0.54 -0.08
C PRO A 55 -7.80 1.60 0.11
N VAL A 56 -8.34 1.72 1.32
CA VAL A 56 -9.29 2.78 1.70
C VAL A 56 -8.62 3.71 2.71
N VAL A 57 -8.67 5.02 2.44
CA VAL A 57 -8.15 6.04 3.35
C VAL A 57 -9.31 6.60 4.18
N THR A 58 -9.16 6.58 5.51
CA THR A 58 -10.11 7.18 6.44
C THR A 58 -9.40 8.04 7.48
N ILE A 59 -10.11 9.01 8.05
CA ILE A 59 -9.62 9.86 9.14
C ILE A 59 -10.04 9.20 10.45
N HIS A 60 -9.06 8.93 11.31
CA HIS A 60 -9.32 8.39 12.64
C HIS A 60 -8.88 9.41 13.70
N GLU A 61 -9.84 9.87 14.51
CA GLU A 61 -9.54 10.67 15.69
C GLU A 61 -8.77 9.80 16.68
N ALA A 62 -7.49 10.12 16.91
CA ALA A 62 -6.68 9.37 17.85
C ALA A 62 -7.25 9.54 19.27
N SER A 63 -7.82 8.48 19.83
CA SER A 63 -8.05 8.45 21.28
C SER A 63 -6.69 8.46 21.97
N ARG A 64 -6.31 9.61 22.52
CA ARG A 64 -5.16 9.71 23.41
C ARG A 64 -5.47 8.87 24.65
N ARG A 65 -4.75 7.76 24.82
CA ARG A 65 -4.54 7.15 26.14
C ARG A 65 -3.19 7.59 26.67
#